data_AF-A0A1M4XCY4-F1
#
_entry.id   AF-A0A1M4XCY4-F1
#
_cell.length_a   1.000
_cell.length_b   1.000
_cell.length_c   1.000
_cell.angle_alpha   90.00
_cell.angle_beta   90.00
_cell.angle_gamma   90.00
#
_symmetry.space_group_name_H-M   'P 1'
#
loop_
_entity.id
_entity.type
_entity.pdbx_description
1 polymer ?
#
loop_
_entity_poly.entity_id
_entity_poly.type
_entity_poly.pdbx_seq_one_letter_code
_entity_poly.pdbx_strand_id
1 'polypeptide(L)'
;MKLVHKFGVTAAGAVFLASMVSTVSASASSGGGAVPALDQVKVCSTPSPGYAACDSVQLVDPKANWHGTKESSARSKPTSSTTPSGYYPSDLQSAYGLYGYSGKYGSNETVVIVDAYNDPYALKDLSYYRSYFNGKAGSVPGTQTTSIPPICGTPEASGASSCVHFTIYNQNGSTTSHPKDNTSWSEEISLDLDMVSAICPNCNIDLVEANSASFSDLETAVKFAKTLSPVAISNSYGGSEFSSETSANSVYSGTNTTAITVSAGDNGYGVEFPAASPGVTAVGGTTLNYAVSNGLPSWSQTVWSGSGSGCSAYEPAPSWQASGWDVACANRTVADTAADANPNTGVAVYDTYGQTGWLVFGGTSVASPTVSSVYALAQGYDQASQINFSASPSLLYGSSDGQLTNVVSGSNGSCGTYLCNASPTLSPALMPAYDGPTGNGVVNGVNGLGSF
;
A
#
# COMPACT_ATOMS: atom_id res chain seq x y z
N MET A 1 -61.96 -72.37 28.29
CA MET A 1 -61.74 -72.33 26.83
C MET A 1 -60.47 -71.52 26.60
N LYS A 2 -59.31 -72.15 26.33
CA LYS A 2 -58.71 -72.38 24.98
C LYS A 2 -58.61 -71.04 24.22
N LEU A 3 -57.45 -70.42 23.99
CA LEU A 3 -56.19 -70.82 23.32
C LEU A 3 -55.03 -70.06 24.02
N VAL A 4 -53.87 -70.61 24.40
CA VAL A 4 -52.79 -71.36 23.72
C VAL A 4 -52.17 -70.61 22.53
N HIS A 5 -50.97 -70.03 22.76
CA HIS A 5 -49.73 -70.09 21.95
C HIS A 5 -48.61 -69.43 22.82
N LYS A 6 -47.85 -70.15 23.66
CA LYS A 6 -46.69 -71.03 23.46
C LYS A 6 -45.41 -70.35 22.91
N PHE A 7 -44.34 -70.54 23.69
CA PHE A 7 -42.89 -70.36 23.45
C PHE A 7 -42.34 -68.93 23.65
N GLY A 8 -41.21 -68.71 24.34
CA GLY A 8 -40.26 -69.61 25.00
C GLY A 8 -39.24 -68.78 25.79
N VAL A 9 -38.74 -69.34 26.89
CA VAL A 9 -37.64 -68.77 27.69
C VAL A 9 -36.32 -69.21 27.09
N THR A 10 -35.44 -68.27 26.80
CA THR A 10 -34.01 -68.54 26.58
C THR A 10 -33.18 -67.40 27.14
N ALA A 11 -32.44 -67.70 28.20
CA ALA A 11 -31.27 -66.94 28.62
C ALA A 11 -30.12 -67.25 27.65
N ALA A 12 -29.46 -66.21 27.13
CA ALA A 12 -28.13 -66.33 26.54
C ALA A 12 -27.44 -64.96 26.47
N GLY A 13 -26.32 -64.85 27.19
CA GLY A 13 -25.14 -64.04 26.90
C GLY A 13 -25.31 -62.60 26.41
N ALA A 14 -24.99 -61.64 27.28
CA ALA A 14 -24.50 -60.34 26.85
C ALA A 14 -23.19 -60.54 26.06
N VAL A 15 -23.26 -60.46 24.73
CA VAL A 15 -22.09 -60.25 23.88
C VAL A 15 -21.85 -58.75 23.84
N PHE A 16 -20.77 -58.31 24.49
CA PHE A 16 -20.17 -57.00 24.23
C PHE A 16 -19.72 -56.97 22.76
N LEU A 17 -20.50 -56.32 21.89
CA LEU A 17 -19.95 -55.81 20.64
C LEU A 17 -19.12 -54.57 21.01
N ALA A 18 -17.82 -54.78 21.16
CA ALA A 18 -16.86 -53.71 21.00
C ALA A 18 -16.97 -53.20 19.56
N SER A 19 -17.72 -52.13 19.36
CA SER A 19 -17.64 -51.32 18.16
C SER A 19 -16.23 -50.76 18.10
N MET A 20 -15.37 -51.40 17.30
CA MET A 20 -14.13 -50.79 16.84
C MET A 20 -14.53 -49.59 16.00
N VAL A 21 -14.56 -48.42 16.64
CA VAL A 21 -14.50 -47.15 15.94
C VAL A 21 -13.13 -47.14 15.27
N SER A 22 -13.10 -47.48 13.98
CA SER A 22 -11.97 -47.18 13.13
C SER A 22 -11.79 -45.67 13.18
N THR A 23 -10.87 -45.20 14.02
CA THR A 23 -10.32 -43.86 13.93
C THR A 23 -9.66 -43.77 12.57
N VAL A 24 -10.40 -43.25 11.59
CA VAL A 24 -9.77 -42.71 10.39
C VAL A 24 -8.97 -41.53 10.90
N SER A 25 -7.69 -41.77 11.18
CA SER A 25 -6.71 -40.70 11.30
C SER A 25 -6.66 -40.09 9.91
N ALA A 26 -7.49 -39.07 9.68
CA ALA A 26 -7.23 -38.13 8.60
C ALA A 26 -5.93 -37.46 8.98
N SER A 27 -4.82 -38.00 8.48
CA SER A 27 -3.54 -37.33 8.48
C SER A 27 -3.78 -35.97 7.84
N ALA A 28 -3.83 -34.93 8.67
CA ALA A 28 -3.68 -33.57 8.21
C ALA A 28 -2.35 -33.56 7.46
N SER A 29 -2.41 -33.55 6.13
CA SER A 29 -1.23 -33.25 5.33
C SER A 29 -0.91 -31.79 5.61
N SER A 30 -0.04 -31.58 6.60
CA SER A 30 0.74 -30.37 6.77
C SER A 30 1.66 -30.23 5.57
N GLY A 31 1.08 -29.91 4.42
CA GLY A 31 1.76 -29.35 3.26
C GLY A 31 1.88 -27.84 3.42
N GLY A 32 2.22 -27.37 4.62
CA GLY A 32 2.82 -26.06 4.78
C GLY A 32 4.24 -26.20 4.25
N GLY A 33 4.42 -25.98 2.95
CA GLY A 33 5.74 -25.61 2.46
C GLY A 33 6.14 -24.37 3.26
N ALA A 34 7.14 -24.50 4.13
CA ALA A 34 7.78 -23.34 4.71
C ALA A 34 8.17 -22.45 3.53
N VAL A 35 7.56 -21.27 3.43
CA VAL A 35 7.97 -20.25 2.50
C VAL A 35 9.45 -20.00 2.80
N PRO A 36 10.38 -20.09 1.83
CA PRO A 36 11.76 -19.77 2.10
C PRO A 36 11.81 -18.35 2.69
N ALA A 37 12.27 -18.22 3.92
CA ALA A 37 12.45 -16.94 4.61
C ALA A 37 13.61 -16.12 4.01
N LEU A 38 13.87 -16.24 2.71
CA LEU A 38 15.07 -15.75 2.01
C LEU A 38 14.76 -14.89 0.77
N ASP A 39 13.51 -14.78 0.35
CA ASP A 39 13.17 -14.06 -0.88
C ASP A 39 12.78 -12.59 -0.64
N GLN A 40 12.44 -12.21 0.60
CA GLN A 40 12.01 -10.84 0.96
C GLN A 40 12.72 -10.34 2.22
N VAL A 41 13.06 -9.05 2.27
CA VAL A 41 13.77 -8.40 3.39
C VAL A 41 13.12 -7.06 3.73
N LYS A 42 12.92 -6.82 5.03
CA LYS A 42 12.56 -5.49 5.54
C LYS A 42 13.73 -4.54 5.39
N VAL A 43 13.50 -3.39 4.76
CA VAL A 43 14.55 -2.38 4.53
C VAL A 43 14.95 -1.72 5.84
N CYS A 44 13.96 -1.30 6.63
CA CYS A 44 14.18 -0.74 7.95
C CYS A 44 14.14 -1.80 9.05
N SER A 45 15.01 -1.62 10.06
CA SER A 45 14.99 -2.45 11.26
C SER A 45 13.74 -2.19 12.09
N THR A 46 13.24 -3.22 12.80
CA THR A 46 12.12 -3.08 13.75
C THR A 46 12.35 -1.92 14.70
N PRO A 47 11.38 -1.00 14.83
CA PRO A 47 11.57 0.20 15.63
C PRO A 47 11.47 -0.10 17.13
N SER A 48 12.17 0.70 17.93
CA SER A 48 11.96 0.74 19.38
C SER A 48 10.76 1.65 19.72
N PRO A 49 10.13 1.53 20.90
CA PRO A 49 9.07 2.43 21.31
C PRO A 49 9.47 3.91 21.18
N GLY A 50 8.59 4.73 20.57
CA GLY A 50 8.86 6.15 20.28
C GLY A 50 9.58 6.42 18.95
N TYR A 51 9.89 5.39 18.18
CA TYR A 51 10.49 5.46 16.85
C TYR A 51 9.60 4.76 15.83
N ALA A 52 9.76 5.15 14.57
CA ALA A 52 9.18 4.49 13.41
C ALA A 52 10.23 3.67 12.66
N ALA A 53 9.77 2.73 11.85
CA ALA A 53 10.51 2.12 10.77
C ALA A 53 9.76 2.36 9.46
N CYS A 54 10.47 2.41 8.35
CA CYS A 54 9.84 2.42 7.04
C CYS A 54 9.15 1.07 6.73
N ASP A 55 8.08 1.12 5.96
CA ASP A 55 7.25 -0.03 5.58
C ASP A 55 7.57 -0.52 4.16
N SER A 56 8.86 -0.50 3.78
CA SER A 56 9.33 -1.09 2.53
C SER A 56 9.86 -2.49 2.74
N VAL A 57 9.51 -3.35 1.77
CA VAL A 57 9.94 -4.74 1.74
C VAL A 57 10.56 -5.03 0.38
N GLN A 58 11.86 -5.28 0.37
CA GLN A 58 12.61 -5.63 -0.83
C GLN A 58 12.37 -7.10 -1.21
N LEU A 59 12.26 -7.38 -2.51
CA LEU A 59 12.38 -8.72 -3.08
C LEU A 59 13.85 -8.99 -3.48
N VAL A 60 14.52 -9.94 -2.82
CA VAL A 60 15.98 -10.17 -2.87
C VAL A 60 16.46 -10.89 -4.15
N ASP A 61 15.58 -11.61 -4.86
CA ASP A 61 15.86 -12.17 -6.21
C ASP A 61 14.65 -12.00 -7.13
N PRO A 62 14.43 -10.79 -7.66
CA PRO A 62 13.22 -10.50 -8.42
C PRO A 62 13.18 -11.22 -9.77
N LYS A 63 14.32 -11.72 -10.30
CA LYS A 63 14.33 -12.49 -11.54
C LYS A 63 13.73 -13.87 -11.37
N ALA A 64 13.86 -14.46 -10.18
CA ALA A 64 13.28 -15.76 -9.85
C ALA A 64 11.86 -15.65 -9.28
N ASN A 65 11.60 -14.59 -8.51
CA ASN A 65 10.47 -14.56 -7.59
C ASN A 65 9.38 -13.54 -7.95
N TRP A 66 9.62 -12.62 -8.89
CA TRP A 66 8.58 -11.68 -9.31
C TRP A 66 7.53 -12.40 -10.16
N HIS A 67 6.25 -12.17 -9.82
CA HIS A 67 5.10 -12.88 -10.37
C HIS A 67 4.10 -11.93 -11.07
N GLY A 68 4.52 -10.71 -11.39
CA GLY A 68 3.65 -9.71 -12.01
C GLY A 68 3.15 -10.07 -13.41
N THR A 69 3.62 -11.16 -14.01
CA THR A 69 3.02 -11.81 -15.19
C THR A 69 2.91 -13.31 -14.96
N LYS A 70 1.73 -13.91 -15.23
CA LYS A 70 1.65 -15.36 -15.49
C LYS A 70 2.11 -15.65 -16.92
N GLU A 71 3.34 -15.30 -17.26
CA GLU A 71 3.97 -15.80 -18.48
C GLU A 71 4.35 -17.27 -18.25
N SER A 72 3.83 -18.14 -19.11
CA SER A 72 4.06 -19.58 -19.07
C SER A 72 5.54 -19.91 -18.97
N SER A 73 5.87 -20.79 -18.03
CA SER A 73 7.13 -21.49 -17.80
C SER A 73 7.93 -21.81 -19.07
N ALA A 74 8.67 -20.85 -19.62
CA ALA A 74 9.66 -21.08 -20.67
C ALA A 74 11.00 -20.55 -20.18
N ARG A 75 11.80 -21.46 -19.63
CA ARG A 75 13.16 -21.24 -19.13
C ARG A 75 14.07 -20.79 -20.26
N SER A 76 14.05 -19.49 -20.56
CA SER A 76 14.94 -18.86 -21.52
C SER A 76 16.24 -18.48 -20.83
N LYS A 77 17.37 -18.70 -21.50
CA LYS A 77 18.73 -18.44 -21.03
C LYS A 77 18.86 -16.97 -20.59
N PRO A 78 19.51 -16.66 -19.45
CA PRO A 78 19.67 -15.30 -18.98
C PRO A 78 20.57 -14.53 -19.95
N THR A 79 19.99 -13.56 -20.65
CA THR A 79 20.73 -12.46 -21.27
C THR A 79 20.98 -11.40 -20.20
N SER A 80 22.11 -10.71 -20.26
CA SER A 80 22.43 -9.58 -19.38
C SER A 80 21.46 -8.43 -19.68
N SER A 81 20.29 -8.48 -19.06
CA SER A 81 19.22 -7.51 -19.22
C SER A 81 19.46 -6.29 -18.33
N THR A 82 19.51 -5.10 -18.95
CA THR A 82 19.42 -3.77 -18.31
C THR A 82 17.95 -3.36 -18.05
N THR A 83 17.02 -4.28 -18.24
CA THR A 83 15.58 -4.10 -18.02
C THR A 83 15.25 -4.51 -16.58
N PRO A 84 14.69 -3.61 -15.76
CA PRO A 84 14.29 -3.94 -14.39
C PRO A 84 13.16 -4.96 -14.34
N SER A 85 13.16 -5.78 -13.30
CA SER A 85 11.95 -6.51 -12.87
C SER A 85 11.01 -5.54 -12.14
N GLY A 86 9.78 -5.96 -11.84
CA GLY A 86 8.81 -5.12 -11.14
C GLY A 86 7.85 -4.39 -12.10
N TYR A 87 6.73 -3.93 -11.57
CA TYR A 87 5.81 -3.08 -12.33
C TYR A 87 6.43 -1.72 -12.64
N TYR A 88 6.14 -1.23 -13.85
CA TYR A 88 6.59 0.07 -14.36
C TYR A 88 5.47 1.12 -14.19
N PRO A 89 5.78 2.41 -14.36
CA PRO A 89 4.78 3.49 -14.26
C PRO A 89 3.50 3.22 -15.03
N SER A 90 3.57 2.86 -16.31
CA SER A 90 2.37 2.58 -17.11
C SER A 90 1.58 1.36 -16.60
N ASP A 91 2.24 0.35 -16.02
CA ASP A 91 1.53 -0.79 -15.46
C ASP A 91 0.65 -0.39 -14.28
N LEU A 92 1.21 0.41 -13.37
CA LEU A 92 0.48 0.93 -12.21
C LEU A 92 -0.62 1.90 -12.65
N GLN A 93 -0.34 2.78 -13.61
CA GLN A 93 -1.35 3.67 -14.19
C GLN A 93 -2.48 2.89 -14.88
N SER A 94 -2.18 1.73 -15.47
CA SER A 94 -3.21 0.82 -15.99
C SER A 94 -4.03 0.19 -14.89
N ALA A 95 -3.35 -0.33 -13.87
CA ALA A 95 -3.94 -1.11 -12.80
C ALA A 95 -4.98 -0.31 -12.02
N TYR A 96 -4.69 0.97 -11.79
CA TYR A 96 -5.55 1.89 -11.06
C TYR A 96 -6.42 2.78 -11.95
N GLY A 97 -6.53 2.50 -13.26
CA GLY A 97 -7.39 3.29 -14.16
C GLY A 97 -6.94 4.74 -14.36
N LEU A 98 -5.65 5.03 -14.17
CA LEU A 98 -5.07 6.38 -14.16
C LEU A 98 -4.47 6.83 -15.50
N TYR A 99 -4.50 6.01 -16.55
CA TYR A 99 -3.92 6.36 -17.84
C TYR A 99 -4.40 7.69 -18.42
N GLY A 100 -5.71 7.93 -18.37
CA GLY A 100 -6.32 9.17 -18.86
C GLY A 100 -6.03 10.41 -17.99
N TYR A 101 -5.38 10.21 -16.84
CA TYR A 101 -5.16 11.24 -15.83
C TYR A 101 -3.67 11.58 -15.67
N SER A 102 -2.81 10.57 -15.57
CA SER A 102 -1.39 10.71 -15.21
C SER A 102 -0.61 11.60 -16.16
N GLY A 103 -0.88 11.50 -17.47
CA GLY A 103 -0.25 12.35 -18.49
C GLY A 103 -0.88 13.74 -18.66
N LYS A 104 -1.98 14.04 -17.96
CA LYS A 104 -2.82 15.22 -18.21
C LYS A 104 -2.94 16.16 -17.01
N TYR A 105 -3.00 15.61 -15.80
CA TYR A 105 -3.20 16.35 -14.55
C TYR A 105 -1.95 16.26 -13.67
N GLY A 106 -1.99 16.92 -12.50
CA GLY A 106 -0.87 17.00 -11.56
C GLY A 106 0.09 18.15 -11.81
N SER A 107 0.05 18.80 -12.98
CA SER A 107 0.84 20.01 -13.25
C SER A 107 0.50 21.10 -12.23
N ASN A 108 1.53 21.66 -11.57
CA ASN A 108 1.46 22.61 -10.46
C ASN A 108 1.02 22.04 -9.11
N GLU A 109 0.66 20.76 -9.05
CA GLU A 109 0.41 20.09 -7.79
C GLU A 109 1.73 19.57 -7.20
N THR A 110 1.86 19.63 -5.88
CA THR A 110 3.07 19.19 -5.18
C THR A 110 2.71 18.08 -4.19
N VAL A 111 3.36 16.93 -4.35
CA VAL A 111 3.33 15.85 -3.35
C VAL A 111 4.58 15.98 -2.50
N VAL A 112 4.41 16.05 -1.18
CA VAL A 112 5.53 16.07 -0.23
C VAL A 112 5.73 14.66 0.32
N ILE A 113 6.96 14.16 0.33
CA ILE A 113 7.37 12.95 1.03
C ILE A 113 8.05 13.36 2.33
N VAL A 114 7.70 12.69 3.44
CA VAL A 114 8.34 12.87 4.73
C VAL A 114 8.99 11.57 5.14
N ASP A 115 10.32 11.59 5.26
CA ASP A 115 11.12 10.42 5.64
C ASP A 115 12.17 10.78 6.68
N ALA A 116 12.73 9.77 7.34
CA ALA A 116 13.85 9.96 8.26
C ALA A 116 15.20 9.85 7.57
N TYR A 117 16.18 10.59 8.11
CA TYR A 117 17.56 10.65 7.62
C TYR A 117 17.68 11.24 6.21
N ASN A 118 18.92 11.36 5.73
CA ASN A 118 19.23 11.92 4.41
C ASN A 118 19.48 10.81 3.38
N ASP A 119 18.93 10.99 2.17
CA ASP A 119 19.40 10.32 0.97
C ASP A 119 20.24 11.30 0.13
N PRO A 120 21.58 11.21 0.18
CA PRO A 120 22.43 12.13 -0.56
C PRO A 120 22.34 11.95 -2.09
N TYR A 121 21.75 10.86 -2.60
CA TYR A 121 21.61 10.57 -4.03
C TYR A 121 20.19 10.72 -4.56
N ALA A 122 19.21 11.12 -3.74
CA ALA A 122 17.80 11.27 -4.13
C ALA A 122 17.59 11.98 -5.48
N LEU A 123 18.19 13.18 -5.68
CA LEU A 123 18.04 13.91 -6.94
C LEU A 123 18.62 13.15 -8.14
N LYS A 124 19.77 12.50 -7.96
CA LYS A 124 20.46 11.77 -9.02
C LYS A 124 19.66 10.54 -9.42
N ASP A 125 19.17 9.79 -8.45
CA ASP A 125 18.50 8.52 -8.69
C ASP A 125 17.08 8.74 -9.22
N LEU A 126 16.35 9.72 -8.68
CA LEU A 126 15.06 10.18 -9.23
C LEU A 126 15.19 10.68 -10.69
N SER A 127 16.26 11.45 -10.99
CA SER A 127 16.51 11.92 -12.36
C SER A 127 16.76 10.76 -13.32
N TYR A 128 17.50 9.75 -12.87
CA TYR A 128 17.73 8.54 -13.66
C TYR A 128 16.44 7.73 -13.86
N TYR A 129 15.66 7.49 -12.80
CA TYR A 129 14.37 6.79 -12.87
C TYR A 129 13.44 7.40 -13.91
N ARG A 130 13.23 8.72 -13.81
CA ARG A 130 12.34 9.48 -14.70
C ARG A 130 12.84 9.44 -16.14
N SER A 131 14.14 9.62 -16.35
CA SER A 131 14.76 9.51 -17.68
C SER A 131 14.63 8.12 -18.28
N TYR A 132 14.81 7.08 -17.45
CA TYR A 132 14.68 5.70 -17.88
C TYR A 132 13.26 5.40 -18.35
N PHE A 133 12.25 5.70 -17.54
CA PHE A 133 10.87 5.36 -17.86
C PHE A 133 10.18 6.31 -18.83
N ASN A 134 10.72 7.51 -19.07
CA ASN A 134 10.18 8.41 -20.07
C ASN A 134 10.19 7.75 -21.46
N GLY A 135 9.01 7.55 -22.04
CA GLY A 135 8.92 6.90 -23.35
C GLY A 135 8.73 5.37 -23.30
N LYS A 136 8.91 4.72 -22.15
CA LYS A 136 8.85 3.25 -22.05
C LYS A 136 7.42 2.72 -21.92
N ALA A 137 7.14 1.66 -22.67
CA ALA A 137 5.99 0.81 -22.41
C ALA A 137 6.20 0.04 -21.09
N GLY A 138 5.12 -0.47 -20.53
CA GLY A 138 5.19 -1.16 -19.25
C GLY A 138 5.80 -2.55 -19.33
N SER A 139 6.00 -3.15 -18.17
CA SER A 139 6.56 -4.49 -18.02
C SER A 139 5.58 -5.58 -18.44
N VAL A 140 4.27 -5.27 -18.52
CA VAL A 140 3.24 -6.22 -18.96
C VAL A 140 2.63 -5.82 -20.32
N PRO A 141 2.11 -6.77 -21.13
CA PRO A 141 1.54 -6.45 -22.43
C PRO A 141 0.35 -5.48 -22.39
N GLY A 142 0.25 -4.62 -23.41
CA GLY A 142 -0.92 -3.73 -23.59
C GLY A 142 -0.91 -2.47 -22.73
N THR A 143 0.17 -2.21 -21.98
CA THR A 143 0.37 -0.96 -21.25
C THR A 143 1.15 0.03 -22.10
N GLN A 144 0.68 1.29 -22.18
CA GLN A 144 1.26 2.31 -23.06
C GLN A 144 1.93 3.43 -22.28
N THR A 145 3.03 3.89 -22.85
CA THR A 145 3.88 4.97 -22.40
C THR A 145 3.13 6.24 -22.00
N THR A 146 3.43 6.75 -20.80
CA THR A 146 3.25 8.15 -20.45
C THR A 146 4.56 8.92 -20.62
N SER A 147 4.47 10.19 -21.00
CA SER A 147 5.64 11.08 -20.93
C SER A 147 5.93 11.37 -19.46
N ILE A 148 7.19 11.20 -19.05
CA ILE A 148 7.67 11.53 -17.71
C ILE A 148 8.63 12.70 -17.87
N PRO A 149 8.22 13.93 -17.51
CA PRO A 149 9.09 15.10 -17.61
C PRO A 149 10.37 14.92 -16.78
N PRO A 150 11.52 15.44 -17.22
CA PRO A 150 12.72 15.47 -16.38
C PRO A 150 12.56 16.44 -15.20
N ILE A 151 13.49 16.37 -14.24
CA ILE A 151 13.59 17.34 -13.15
C ILE A 151 14.23 18.64 -13.68
N CYS A 152 13.66 19.80 -13.35
CA CYS A 152 14.18 21.08 -13.78
C CYS A 152 15.60 21.32 -13.27
N GLY A 153 16.48 21.83 -14.13
CA GLY A 153 17.87 22.14 -13.78
C GLY A 153 18.84 20.96 -13.89
N THR A 154 18.36 19.76 -14.24
CA THR A 154 19.23 18.60 -14.52
C THR A 154 19.63 18.55 -16.01
N PRO A 155 20.69 17.80 -16.38
CA PRO A 155 21.07 17.61 -17.77
C PRO A 155 19.94 17.05 -18.66
N GLU A 156 19.10 16.18 -18.10
CA GLU A 156 17.96 15.54 -18.78
C GLU A 156 16.88 16.56 -19.17
N ALA A 157 16.80 17.70 -18.50
CA ALA A 157 15.88 18.80 -18.85
C ALA A 157 16.33 19.63 -20.04
N SER A 158 17.56 19.45 -20.53
CA SER A 158 18.08 20.22 -21.66
C SER A 158 17.30 19.89 -22.95
N GLY A 159 16.53 20.87 -23.44
CA GLY A 159 15.69 20.71 -24.63
C GLY A 159 14.35 20.01 -24.39
N ALA A 160 14.00 19.71 -23.14
CA ALA A 160 12.67 19.22 -22.80
C ALA A 160 11.62 20.34 -22.93
N SER A 161 10.41 20.00 -23.37
CA SER A 161 9.29 20.96 -23.52
C SER A 161 8.71 21.40 -22.18
N SER A 162 8.90 20.60 -21.14
CA SER A 162 8.48 20.84 -19.76
C SER A 162 9.40 20.06 -18.82
N CYS A 163 9.42 20.47 -17.56
CA CYS A 163 10.10 19.78 -16.46
C CYS A 163 9.28 19.96 -15.18
N VAL A 164 9.55 19.15 -14.16
CA VAL A 164 8.96 19.29 -12.81
C VAL A 164 10.02 19.70 -11.80
N HIS A 165 9.61 20.35 -10.72
CA HIS A 165 10.51 20.74 -9.64
C HIS A 165 10.67 19.62 -8.60
N PHE A 166 11.90 19.48 -8.11
CA PHE A 166 12.24 18.64 -6.96
C PHE A 166 13.06 19.44 -5.95
N THR A 167 12.63 19.50 -4.69
CA THR A 167 13.35 20.19 -3.62
C THR A 167 13.52 19.28 -2.42
N ILE A 168 14.71 19.30 -1.81
CA ILE A 168 15.00 18.59 -0.56
C ILE A 168 15.12 19.60 0.57
N TYR A 169 14.39 19.38 1.65
CA TYR A 169 14.43 20.14 2.89
C TYR A 169 14.77 19.23 4.05
N ASN A 170 15.43 19.75 5.08
CA ASN A 170 15.38 19.12 6.39
C ASN A 170 14.06 19.45 7.12
N GLN A 171 13.80 18.80 8.26
CA GLN A 171 12.59 19.02 9.08
C GLN A 171 12.32 20.46 9.55
N ASN A 172 13.28 21.38 9.40
CA ASN A 172 13.15 22.80 9.75
C ASN A 172 13.13 23.72 8.52
N GLY A 173 13.10 23.16 7.31
CA GLY A 173 13.05 23.91 6.06
C GLY A 173 14.37 24.42 5.50
N SER A 174 15.52 23.95 6.00
CA SER A 174 16.81 24.23 5.35
C SER A 174 17.00 23.31 4.14
N THR A 175 17.40 23.87 3.00
CA THR A 175 17.76 23.13 1.77
C THR A 175 19.26 22.83 1.66
N THR A 176 20.03 23.12 2.71
CA THR A 176 21.50 22.92 2.70
C THR A 176 22.03 22.20 3.93
N SER A 177 21.24 22.12 5.01
CA SER A 177 21.62 21.48 6.27
C SER A 177 20.91 20.14 6.41
N HIS A 178 21.30 19.16 5.60
CA HIS A 178 20.68 17.84 5.58
C HIS A 178 20.98 17.03 6.87
N PRO A 179 20.06 16.14 7.28
CA PRO A 179 20.30 15.14 8.31
C PRO A 179 21.49 14.21 8.02
N LYS A 180 21.75 13.30 8.95
CA LYS A 180 22.73 12.23 8.75
C LYS A 180 22.23 11.27 7.66
N ASP A 181 23.12 10.89 6.74
CA ASP A 181 22.81 9.87 5.73
C ASP A 181 22.48 8.50 6.35
N ASN A 182 21.61 7.74 5.68
CA ASN A 182 21.24 6.38 6.07
C ASN A 182 20.89 5.51 4.87
N THR A 183 21.53 4.35 4.74
CA THR A 183 21.37 3.45 3.59
C THR A 183 20.03 2.72 3.54
N SER A 184 19.39 2.43 4.69
CA SER A 184 18.07 1.82 4.69
C SER A 184 17.01 2.85 4.32
N TRP A 185 17.06 4.02 4.93
CA TRP A 185 16.10 5.08 4.63
C TRP A 185 16.29 5.70 3.24
N SER A 186 17.48 5.62 2.64
CA SER A 186 17.64 6.03 1.22
C SER A 186 16.89 5.11 0.25
N GLU A 187 16.80 3.82 0.54
CA GLU A 187 15.98 2.89 -0.26
C GLU A 187 14.50 3.22 -0.14
N GLU A 188 14.03 3.59 1.05
CA GLU A 188 12.67 4.10 1.29
C GLU A 188 12.41 5.39 0.52
N ILE A 189 13.29 6.38 0.67
CA ILE A 189 13.18 7.68 0.00
C ILE A 189 13.13 7.48 -1.52
N SER A 190 14.00 6.62 -2.07
CA SER A 190 14.00 6.29 -3.50
C SER A 190 12.66 5.66 -3.93
N LEU A 191 12.13 4.71 -3.15
CA LEU A 191 10.84 4.09 -3.41
C LEU A 191 9.71 5.12 -3.45
N ASP A 192 9.61 5.97 -2.43
CA ASP A 192 8.57 6.98 -2.32
C ASP A 192 8.62 7.98 -3.48
N LEU A 193 9.81 8.50 -3.80
CA LEU A 193 10.05 9.43 -4.92
C LEU A 193 9.70 8.80 -6.28
N ASP A 194 10.07 7.55 -6.48
CA ASP A 194 9.80 6.80 -7.70
C ASP A 194 8.30 6.54 -7.85
N MET A 195 7.58 6.23 -6.77
CA MET A 195 6.13 6.03 -6.80
C MET A 195 5.36 7.30 -7.10
N VAL A 196 5.77 8.44 -6.56
CA VAL A 196 5.18 9.72 -6.96
C VAL A 196 5.42 9.99 -8.44
N SER A 197 6.64 9.77 -8.93
CA SER A 197 6.97 9.91 -10.36
C SER A 197 6.21 8.93 -11.26
N ALA A 198 5.95 7.72 -10.78
CA ALA A 198 5.26 6.67 -11.51
C ALA A 198 3.77 6.99 -11.69
N ILE A 199 3.12 7.49 -10.66
CA ILE A 199 1.67 7.71 -10.64
C ILE A 199 1.31 9.12 -11.11
N CYS A 200 1.99 10.15 -10.59
CA CYS A 200 1.77 11.54 -10.99
C CYS A 200 3.04 12.13 -11.65
N PRO A 201 3.35 11.77 -12.91
CA PRO A 201 4.58 12.22 -13.55
C PRO A 201 4.66 13.73 -13.72
N ASN A 202 3.55 14.47 -13.73
CA ASN A 202 3.56 15.93 -13.84
C ASN A 202 3.60 16.66 -12.49
N CYS A 203 3.52 15.95 -11.36
CA CYS A 203 3.61 16.55 -10.03
C CYS A 203 5.02 17.08 -9.78
N ASN A 204 5.09 18.21 -9.08
CA ASN A 204 6.30 18.57 -8.35
C ASN A 204 6.43 17.65 -7.14
N ILE A 205 7.65 17.44 -6.69
CA ILE A 205 7.95 16.59 -5.55
C ILE A 205 8.80 17.39 -4.57
N ASP A 206 8.45 17.36 -3.30
CA ASP A 206 9.31 17.91 -2.24
C ASP A 206 9.62 16.78 -1.25
N LEU A 207 10.89 16.61 -0.89
CA LEU A 207 11.33 15.67 0.13
C LEU A 207 11.65 16.44 1.42
N VAL A 208 11.06 16.02 2.53
CA VAL A 208 11.36 16.56 3.86
C VAL A 208 11.99 15.47 4.72
N GLU A 209 13.28 15.64 5.00
CA GLU A 209 14.11 14.70 5.73
C GLU A 209 14.15 15.05 7.22
N ALA A 210 13.68 14.13 8.06
CA ALA A 210 13.78 14.19 9.51
C ALA A 210 15.19 13.83 9.99
N ASN A 211 15.61 14.40 11.12
CA ASN A 211 16.93 14.18 11.71
C ASN A 211 17.14 12.72 12.15
N SER A 212 16.04 12.04 12.51
CA SER A 212 16.01 10.64 12.89
C SER A 212 14.62 10.06 12.68
N ALA A 213 14.49 8.74 12.85
CA ALA A 213 13.21 8.04 12.82
C ALA A 213 12.42 8.16 14.14
N SER A 214 12.76 9.08 15.04
CA SER A 214 11.94 9.32 16.22
C SER A 214 10.63 10.02 15.82
N PHE A 215 9.50 9.68 16.47
CA PHE A 215 8.24 10.37 16.17
C PHE A 215 8.33 11.87 16.40
N SER A 216 9.14 12.35 17.34
CA SER A 216 9.36 13.78 17.55
C SER A 216 9.98 14.49 16.34
N ASP A 217 10.95 13.85 15.68
CA ASP A 217 11.59 14.43 14.49
C ASP A 217 10.69 14.33 13.26
N LEU A 218 10.02 13.18 13.08
CA LEU A 218 9.03 12.97 12.00
C LEU A 218 7.84 13.93 12.12
N GLU A 219 7.30 14.14 13.33
CA GLU A 219 6.25 15.14 13.55
C GLU A 219 6.73 16.56 13.22
N THR A 220 8.00 16.88 13.48
CA THR A 220 8.57 18.18 13.12
C THR A 220 8.64 18.33 11.60
N ALA A 221 9.04 17.26 10.90
CA ALA A 221 9.06 17.21 9.44
C ALA A 221 7.65 17.34 8.85
N VAL A 222 6.65 16.62 9.36
CA VAL A 222 5.24 16.75 8.93
C VAL A 222 4.70 18.15 9.16
N LYS A 223 5.02 18.79 10.29
CA LYS A 223 4.65 20.18 10.56
C LYS A 223 5.23 21.13 9.52
N PHE A 224 6.51 20.95 9.16
CA PHE A 224 7.14 21.75 8.10
C PHE A 224 6.52 21.47 6.72
N ALA A 225 6.33 20.19 6.37
CA ALA A 225 5.70 19.77 5.11
C ALA A 225 4.35 20.45 4.87
N LYS A 226 3.52 20.58 5.92
CA LYS A 226 2.24 21.32 5.86
C LYS A 226 2.40 22.79 5.46
N THR A 227 3.50 23.44 5.83
CA THR A 227 3.74 24.85 5.49
C THR A 227 4.02 25.06 4.01
N LEU A 228 4.44 24.02 3.30
CA LEU A 228 4.63 24.03 1.84
C LEU A 228 3.30 24.04 1.08
N SER A 229 2.17 23.88 1.77
CA SER A 229 0.81 23.80 1.20
C SER A 229 0.68 22.77 0.06
N PRO A 230 1.16 21.52 0.25
CA PRO A 230 1.04 20.50 -0.78
C PRO A 230 -0.40 20.02 -0.93
N VAL A 231 -0.68 19.36 -2.05
CA VAL A 231 -1.96 18.65 -2.23
C VAL A 231 -2.01 17.36 -1.39
N ALA A 232 -0.86 16.74 -1.17
CA ALA A 232 -0.73 15.53 -0.36
C ALA A 232 0.64 15.44 0.31
N ILE A 233 0.66 14.85 1.50
CA ILE A 233 1.88 14.46 2.23
C ILE A 233 1.86 12.93 2.37
N SER A 234 2.86 12.26 1.81
CA SER A 234 3.08 10.82 1.99
C SER A 234 3.98 10.56 3.19
N ASN A 235 3.57 9.61 4.03
CA ASN A 235 4.37 9.06 5.11
C ASN A 235 4.37 7.54 4.94
N SER A 236 5.54 6.95 4.79
CA SER A 236 5.70 5.52 4.52
C SER A 236 6.43 4.83 5.67
N TYR A 237 5.96 5.12 6.90
CA TYR A 237 6.56 4.66 8.13
C TYR A 237 5.53 4.43 9.23
N GLY A 238 5.87 3.53 10.15
CA GLY A 238 5.03 3.17 11.28
C GLY A 238 5.80 2.65 12.49
N GLY A 239 5.12 2.65 13.63
CA GLY A 239 5.60 2.07 14.88
C GLY A 239 4.44 1.70 15.80
N SER A 240 4.73 1.01 16.90
CA SER A 240 3.67 0.56 17.82
C SER A 240 2.83 1.73 18.35
N GLU A 241 1.51 1.54 18.38
CA GLU A 241 0.59 2.47 19.02
C GLU A 241 0.95 2.69 20.51
N PHE A 242 0.65 3.88 21.03
CA PHE A 242 0.94 4.26 22.41
C PHE A 242 -0.12 5.18 23.03
N SER A 243 -0.28 5.09 24.35
CA SER A 243 -1.39 5.74 25.09
C SER A 243 -1.53 7.27 24.98
N SER A 244 -0.50 7.96 24.48
CA SER A 244 -0.51 9.42 24.31
C SER A 244 -0.48 9.86 22.84
N GLU A 245 -0.66 8.95 21.89
CA GLU A 245 -0.57 9.22 20.45
C GLU A 245 -1.62 10.22 19.96
N THR A 246 -2.79 10.24 20.61
CA THR A 246 -3.86 11.22 20.35
C THR A 246 -3.42 12.68 20.42
N SER A 247 -2.33 12.99 21.15
CA SER A 247 -1.76 14.33 21.19
C SER A 247 -1.11 14.77 19.87
N ALA A 248 -0.70 13.81 19.03
CA ALA A 248 -0.10 14.03 17.73
C ALA A 248 -1.15 14.10 16.59
N ASN A 249 -2.44 13.85 16.84
CA ASN A 249 -3.49 13.89 15.81
C ASN A 249 -3.57 15.23 15.07
N SER A 250 -3.30 16.35 15.74
CA SER A 250 -3.25 17.66 15.07
C SER A 250 -2.11 17.77 14.04
N VAL A 251 -1.04 17.00 14.24
CA VAL A 251 0.08 16.86 13.31
C VAL A 251 -0.29 15.91 12.18
N TYR A 252 -0.82 14.74 12.52
CA TYR A 252 -1.30 13.73 11.57
C TYR A 252 -2.78 13.92 11.23
N SER A 253 -3.13 15.13 10.81
CA SER A 253 -4.44 15.44 10.25
C SER A 253 -4.27 16.26 8.99
N GLY A 254 -4.84 15.78 7.88
CA GLY A 254 -4.98 16.57 6.66
C GLY A 254 -5.84 17.81 6.89
N THR A 255 -5.91 18.63 5.84
CA THR A 255 -6.86 19.73 5.72
C THR A 255 -7.86 19.40 4.61
N ASN A 256 -8.82 20.29 4.34
CA ASN A 256 -9.71 20.09 3.20
C ASN A 256 -8.96 20.10 1.85
N THR A 257 -7.76 20.67 1.77
CA THR A 257 -7.00 20.80 0.51
C THR A 257 -5.67 20.05 0.53
N THR A 258 -5.31 19.42 1.65
CA THR A 258 -4.06 18.68 1.81
C THR A 258 -4.35 17.32 2.43
N ALA A 259 -4.16 16.26 1.65
CA ALA A 259 -4.25 14.90 2.15
C ALA A 259 -2.99 14.56 2.97
N ILE A 260 -3.14 13.66 3.94
CA ILE A 260 -2.00 12.96 4.55
C ILE A 260 -2.26 11.48 4.37
N THR A 261 -1.39 10.80 3.64
CA THR A 261 -1.42 9.34 3.52
C THR A 261 -0.38 8.73 4.44
N VAL A 262 -0.72 7.59 5.02
CA VAL A 262 0.18 6.82 5.88
C VAL A 262 0.11 5.35 5.50
N SER A 263 1.26 4.69 5.35
CA SER A 263 1.34 3.23 5.25
C SER A 263 0.61 2.57 6.42
N ALA A 264 -0.17 1.52 6.17
CA ALA A 264 -0.92 0.86 7.25
C ALA A 264 -0.07 -0.14 8.06
N GLY A 265 1.15 -0.42 7.59
CA GLY A 265 2.09 -1.36 8.18
C GLY A 265 2.18 -2.67 7.41
N ASP A 266 3.20 -3.44 7.76
CA ASP A 266 3.62 -4.60 6.96
C ASP A 266 3.87 -5.89 7.75
N ASN A 267 3.23 -6.02 8.92
CA ASN A 267 3.40 -7.15 9.83
C ASN A 267 2.12 -8.02 9.95
N GLY A 268 1.20 -7.88 9.00
CA GLY A 268 -0.11 -8.51 9.01
C GLY A 268 -1.05 -7.81 10.00
N TYR A 269 -2.04 -8.56 10.51
CA TYR A 269 -3.05 -8.02 11.42
C TYR A 269 -2.45 -7.36 12.68
N GLY A 270 -2.67 -6.07 12.81
CA GLY A 270 -2.06 -5.17 13.78
C GLY A 270 -2.22 -3.72 13.32
N VAL A 271 -2.31 -2.80 14.27
CA VAL A 271 -2.40 -1.36 14.02
C VAL A 271 -1.11 -0.69 14.46
N GLU A 272 -0.70 0.33 13.71
CA GLU A 272 0.46 1.15 13.99
C GLU A 272 0.12 2.64 13.94
N PHE A 273 0.98 3.44 14.56
CA PHE A 273 0.96 4.89 14.49
C PHE A 273 2.03 5.36 13.49
N PRO A 274 1.73 6.31 12.59
CA PRO A 274 0.58 7.23 12.61
C PRO A 274 -0.65 6.79 11.81
N ALA A 275 -0.69 5.58 11.23
CA ALA A 275 -1.85 5.09 10.48
C ALA A 275 -3.14 5.10 11.30
N ALA A 276 -3.03 4.84 12.61
CA ALA A 276 -4.13 4.92 13.57
C ALA A 276 -4.79 6.31 13.66
N SER A 277 -4.08 7.40 13.34
CA SER A 277 -4.63 8.76 13.45
C SER A 277 -5.90 8.91 12.60
N PRO A 278 -7.01 9.46 13.14
CA PRO A 278 -8.26 9.61 12.39
C PRO A 278 -8.20 10.71 11.32
N GLY A 279 -7.16 11.55 11.32
CA GLY A 279 -7.00 12.65 10.38
C GLY A 279 -6.23 12.30 9.11
N VAL A 280 -5.74 11.06 8.98
CA VAL A 280 -5.01 10.58 7.80
C VAL A 280 -5.86 9.61 6.98
N THR A 281 -5.44 9.39 5.74
CA THR A 281 -5.87 8.23 4.95
C THR A 281 -4.85 7.12 5.17
N ALA A 282 -5.20 6.11 5.96
CA ALA A 282 -4.36 4.92 6.13
C ALA A 282 -4.49 4.01 4.92
N VAL A 283 -3.35 3.60 4.37
CA VAL A 283 -3.27 2.88 3.10
C VAL A 283 -2.74 1.47 3.32
N GLY A 284 -3.64 0.51 3.22
CA GLY A 284 -3.35 -0.92 3.26
C GLY A 284 -2.73 -1.44 1.97
N GLY A 285 -2.49 -2.75 1.97
CA GLY A 285 -1.74 -3.45 0.94
C GLY A 285 -2.52 -4.56 0.23
N THR A 286 -2.40 -4.60 -1.08
CA THR A 286 -2.89 -5.69 -1.93
C THR A 286 -1.74 -6.45 -2.59
N THR A 287 -2.08 -7.61 -3.16
CA THR A 287 -1.29 -8.29 -4.18
C THR A 287 -1.91 -7.98 -5.54
N LEU A 288 -1.23 -7.18 -6.35
CA LEU A 288 -1.68 -6.80 -7.69
C LEU A 288 -1.33 -7.88 -8.71
N ASN A 289 -2.36 -8.43 -9.37
CA ASN A 289 -2.19 -9.48 -10.35
C ASN A 289 -2.59 -9.00 -11.73
N TYR A 290 -1.74 -9.27 -12.72
CA TYR A 290 -2.02 -9.07 -14.13
C TYR A 290 -2.41 -10.38 -14.82
N ALA A 291 -3.41 -10.30 -15.69
CA ALA A 291 -3.74 -11.32 -16.66
C ALA A 291 -4.15 -10.67 -18.00
N VAL A 292 -4.19 -11.49 -19.06
CA VAL A 292 -4.85 -11.13 -20.31
C VAL A 292 -6.19 -11.84 -20.36
N SER A 293 -7.29 -11.09 -20.45
CA SER A 293 -8.65 -11.62 -20.59
C SER A 293 -9.25 -11.15 -21.90
N ASN A 294 -9.68 -12.08 -22.76
CA ASN A 294 -10.22 -11.78 -24.09
C ASN A 294 -9.30 -10.88 -24.96
N GLY A 295 -7.97 -11.00 -24.79
CA GLY A 295 -6.99 -10.19 -25.52
C GLY A 295 -6.78 -8.77 -24.98
N LEU A 296 -7.37 -8.43 -23.82
CA LEU A 296 -7.21 -7.14 -23.16
C LEU A 296 -6.49 -7.29 -21.80
N PRO A 297 -5.71 -6.28 -21.36
CA PRO A 297 -5.20 -6.17 -20.00
C PRO A 297 -6.32 -6.35 -18.96
N SER A 298 -6.10 -7.18 -17.95
CA SER A 298 -7.03 -7.42 -16.86
C SER A 298 -6.27 -7.46 -15.54
N TRP A 299 -6.68 -6.58 -14.63
CA TRP A 299 -6.09 -6.45 -13.30
C TRP A 299 -7.04 -7.04 -12.25
N SER A 300 -6.46 -7.72 -11.27
CA SER A 300 -7.19 -8.24 -10.12
C SER A 300 -6.34 -8.12 -8.86
N GLN A 301 -6.98 -8.03 -7.71
CA GLN A 301 -6.30 -7.78 -6.44
C GLN A 301 -6.84 -8.69 -5.35
N THR A 302 -5.95 -9.19 -4.51
CA THR A 302 -6.26 -9.89 -3.26
C THR A 302 -5.55 -9.18 -2.11
N VAL A 303 -5.97 -9.42 -0.87
CA VAL A 303 -5.24 -8.93 0.30
C VAL A 303 -3.78 -9.39 0.23
N TRP A 304 -2.83 -8.49 0.46
CA TRP A 304 -1.47 -8.88 0.78
C TRP A 304 -1.40 -9.31 2.23
N SER A 305 -0.84 -10.49 2.49
CA SER A 305 -0.82 -11.04 3.85
C SER A 305 0.00 -10.21 4.83
N GLY A 306 0.89 -9.35 4.34
CA GLY A 306 1.67 -8.42 5.16
C GLY A 306 0.92 -7.13 5.52
N SER A 307 -0.15 -6.77 4.80
CA SER A 307 -0.89 -5.51 5.01
C SER A 307 -1.28 -5.32 6.48
N GLY A 308 -1.06 -4.14 7.05
CA GLY A 308 -1.54 -3.78 8.37
C GLY A 308 -3.03 -3.46 8.36
N SER A 309 -3.72 -3.87 9.42
CA SER A 309 -5.12 -3.54 9.67
C SER A 309 -5.55 -3.93 11.07
N GLY A 310 -6.64 -3.33 11.55
CA GLY A 310 -7.24 -3.72 12.81
C GLY A 310 -7.97 -2.58 13.49
N CYS A 311 -8.13 -2.73 14.80
CA CYS A 311 -8.82 -1.78 15.65
C CYS A 311 -7.80 -1.08 16.56
N SER A 312 -7.72 0.24 16.48
CA SER A 312 -6.80 1.02 17.31
C SER A 312 -7.05 0.77 18.80
N ALA A 313 -5.99 0.70 19.58
CA ALA A 313 -6.10 0.60 21.04
C ALA A 313 -6.41 1.94 21.73
N TYR A 314 -6.16 3.08 21.06
CA TYR A 314 -6.20 4.40 21.71
C TYR A 314 -7.01 5.45 20.94
N GLU A 315 -7.07 5.38 19.62
CA GLU A 315 -7.77 6.36 18.79
C GLU A 315 -9.27 6.06 18.74
N PRO A 316 -10.14 6.99 19.19
CA PRO A 316 -11.58 6.80 19.05
C PRO A 316 -12.00 6.72 17.58
N ALA A 317 -13.06 5.96 17.30
CA ALA A 317 -13.64 5.92 15.96
C ALA A 317 -14.10 7.33 15.55
N PRO A 318 -13.63 7.89 14.41
CA PRO A 318 -14.15 9.15 13.90
C PRO A 318 -15.62 9.00 13.49
N SER A 319 -16.38 10.08 13.46
CA SER A 319 -17.85 10.03 13.30
C SER A 319 -18.34 9.31 12.04
N TRP A 320 -17.54 9.34 10.97
CA TRP A 320 -17.84 8.65 9.71
C TRP A 320 -17.64 7.11 9.81
N GLN A 321 -16.72 6.64 10.65
CA GLN A 321 -16.56 5.22 11.03
C GLN A 321 -17.55 4.81 12.13
N ALA A 322 -17.83 5.70 13.08
CA ALA A 322 -18.69 5.45 14.24
C ALA A 322 -20.19 5.36 13.92
N SER A 323 -20.58 5.37 12.64
CA SER A 323 -21.98 5.34 12.18
C SER A 323 -22.67 3.97 12.34
N GLY A 324 -22.10 3.08 13.15
CA GLY A 324 -22.71 1.82 13.59
C GLY A 324 -22.56 0.66 12.60
N TRP A 325 -21.80 0.84 11.50
CA TRP A 325 -21.44 -0.25 10.62
C TRP A 325 -20.28 -1.09 11.18
N ASP A 326 -19.35 -0.45 11.89
CA ASP A 326 -18.20 -1.14 12.48
C ASP A 326 -18.57 -1.74 13.84
N VAL A 327 -19.00 -3.01 13.83
CA VAL A 327 -19.41 -3.74 15.03
C VAL A 327 -18.27 -4.54 15.67
N ALA A 328 -17.17 -4.74 14.94
CA ALA A 328 -16.01 -5.47 15.42
C ALA A 328 -14.95 -4.55 16.06
N CYS A 329 -15.00 -3.25 15.79
CA CYS A 329 -14.12 -2.24 16.35
C CYS A 329 -14.91 -1.03 16.86
N ALA A 330 -14.70 -0.66 18.13
CA ALA A 330 -15.29 0.54 18.73
C ALA A 330 -14.40 1.79 18.56
N ASN A 331 -13.17 1.61 18.10
CA ASN A 331 -12.12 2.62 17.93
C ASN A 331 -11.84 2.85 16.43
N ARG A 332 -10.80 3.61 16.08
CA ARG A 332 -10.42 3.82 14.68
C ARG A 332 -10.01 2.49 14.05
N THR A 333 -10.64 2.15 12.94
CA THR A 333 -10.32 0.92 12.18
C THR A 333 -9.37 1.23 11.05
N VAL A 334 -8.21 0.59 11.00
CA VAL A 334 -7.23 0.68 9.90
C VAL A 334 -7.43 -0.52 8.96
N ALA A 335 -7.37 -0.39 7.64
CA ALA A 335 -7.06 0.79 6.80
C ALA A 335 -8.32 1.48 6.22
N ASP A 336 -8.12 2.57 5.48
CA ASP A 336 -9.19 3.34 4.81
C ASP A 336 -9.33 3.01 3.32
N THR A 337 -8.22 2.70 2.67
CA THR A 337 -8.11 2.22 1.27
C THR A 337 -6.84 1.37 1.14
N ALA A 338 -6.51 0.90 -0.06
CA ALA A 338 -5.28 0.18 -0.33
C ALA A 338 -4.75 0.38 -1.75
N ALA A 339 -3.49 -0.01 -1.95
CA ALA A 339 -2.85 -0.21 -3.24
C ALA A 339 -1.87 -1.40 -3.13
N ASP A 340 -1.18 -1.73 -4.22
CA ASP A 340 -0.21 -2.84 -4.26
C ASP A 340 0.89 -2.63 -3.23
N ALA A 341 1.20 -3.72 -2.53
CA ALA A 341 2.19 -3.76 -1.46
C ALA A 341 2.88 -5.13 -1.37
N ASN A 342 2.57 -6.09 -2.24
CA ASN A 342 3.22 -7.39 -2.16
C ASN A 342 4.55 -7.37 -2.94
N PRO A 343 5.72 -7.62 -2.34
CA PRO A 343 7.00 -7.60 -3.07
C PRO A 343 7.06 -8.60 -4.23
N ASN A 344 6.31 -9.70 -4.15
CA ASN A 344 6.23 -10.68 -5.24
C ASN A 344 5.50 -10.12 -6.48
N THR A 345 4.69 -9.08 -6.31
CA THR A 345 4.07 -8.30 -7.39
C THR A 345 4.60 -6.88 -7.40
N GLY A 346 5.76 -6.64 -6.80
CA GLY A 346 6.24 -5.30 -6.48
C GLY A 346 6.65 -4.45 -7.67
N VAL A 347 7.10 -3.24 -7.36
CA VAL A 347 7.40 -2.14 -8.28
C VAL A 347 8.90 -2.03 -8.54
N ALA A 348 9.27 -1.57 -9.75
CA ALA A 348 10.64 -1.26 -10.07
C ALA A 348 11.05 0.07 -9.41
N VAL A 349 12.14 0.07 -8.65
CA VAL A 349 12.72 1.25 -7.96
C VAL A 349 14.20 1.34 -8.29
N TYR A 350 14.73 2.56 -8.37
CA TYR A 350 16.14 2.80 -8.61
C TYR A 350 16.79 3.51 -7.42
N ASP A 351 17.82 2.88 -6.86
CA ASP A 351 18.65 3.47 -5.80
C ASP A 351 20.13 3.25 -6.16
N THR A 352 21.01 4.14 -5.70
CA THR A 352 22.45 3.94 -5.78
C THR A 352 23.21 4.29 -4.52
N TYR A 353 22.53 4.68 -3.44
CA TYR A 353 23.15 4.95 -2.15
C TYR A 353 23.11 3.75 -1.20
N GLY A 354 21.93 3.19 -0.96
CA GLY A 354 21.73 2.01 -0.10
C GLY A 354 22.15 0.72 -0.80
N GLN A 355 21.56 0.48 -1.97
CA GLN A 355 21.86 -0.63 -2.86
C GLN A 355 21.91 -0.16 -4.31
N THR A 356 23.00 -0.47 -5.01
CA THR A 356 23.21 0.03 -6.38
C THR A 356 22.37 -0.72 -7.43
N GLY A 357 21.48 0.01 -8.09
CA GLY A 357 20.83 -0.37 -9.33
C GLY A 357 19.30 -0.47 -9.22
N TRP A 358 18.73 -1.28 -10.10
CA TRP A 358 17.30 -1.56 -10.11
C TRP A 358 16.95 -2.62 -9.06
N LEU A 359 15.99 -2.28 -8.22
CA LEU A 359 15.46 -3.10 -7.13
C LEU A 359 13.95 -3.32 -7.33
N VAL A 360 13.39 -4.29 -6.61
CA VAL A 360 11.94 -4.51 -6.57
C VAL A 360 11.46 -4.44 -5.14
N PHE A 361 10.47 -3.58 -4.89
CA PHE A 361 9.89 -3.39 -3.57
C PHE A 361 8.38 -3.63 -3.58
N GLY A 362 7.90 -4.10 -2.44
CA GLY A 362 6.53 -3.94 -1.98
C GLY A 362 6.56 -3.24 -0.62
N GLY A 363 5.63 -3.61 0.25
CA GLY A 363 5.31 -2.90 1.47
C GLY A 363 4.22 -1.86 1.25
N THR A 364 3.52 -1.50 2.31
CA THR A 364 2.55 -0.40 2.30
C THR A 364 3.22 0.96 2.07
N SER A 365 4.56 1.02 2.15
CA SER A 365 5.37 2.09 1.55
C SER A 365 5.18 2.26 0.05
N VAL A 366 4.84 1.23 -0.73
CA VAL A 366 4.46 1.43 -2.14
C VAL A 366 3.07 2.07 -2.24
N ALA A 367 2.19 1.71 -1.31
CA ALA A 367 0.78 2.05 -1.35
C ALA A 367 0.51 3.51 -0.95
N SER A 368 1.15 4.01 0.10
CA SER A 368 1.02 5.39 0.60
C SER A 368 1.32 6.46 -0.48
N PRO A 369 2.52 6.50 -1.11
CA PRO A 369 2.84 7.47 -2.15
C PRO A 369 2.01 7.27 -3.41
N THR A 370 1.58 6.04 -3.71
CA THR A 370 0.63 5.76 -4.79
C THR A 370 -0.69 6.52 -4.56
N VAL A 371 -1.30 6.38 -3.39
CA VAL A 371 -2.57 7.05 -3.05
C VAL A 371 -2.38 8.57 -2.92
N SER A 372 -1.26 9.04 -2.36
CA SER A 372 -0.94 10.48 -2.30
C SER A 372 -0.90 11.12 -3.70
N SER A 373 -0.38 10.38 -4.67
CA SER A 373 -0.32 10.81 -6.07
C SER A 373 -1.68 10.81 -6.74
N VAL A 374 -2.58 9.89 -6.37
CA VAL A 374 -3.97 9.92 -6.85
C VAL A 374 -4.71 11.16 -6.33
N TYR A 375 -4.49 11.60 -5.08
CA TYR A 375 -5.02 12.88 -4.61
C TYR A 375 -4.54 14.06 -5.46
N ALA A 376 -3.26 14.07 -5.86
CA ALA A 376 -2.73 15.12 -6.73
C ALA A 376 -3.36 15.12 -8.14
N LEU A 377 -3.57 13.93 -8.70
CA LEU A 377 -4.30 13.78 -9.96
C LEU A 377 -5.77 14.20 -9.84
N ALA A 378 -6.43 13.88 -8.72
CA ALA A 378 -7.81 14.25 -8.42
C ALA A 378 -8.00 15.75 -8.31
N GLN A 379 -7.15 16.43 -7.55
CA GLN A 379 -7.12 17.89 -7.48
C GLN A 379 -6.98 18.51 -8.88
N GLY A 380 -6.01 18.07 -9.69
CA GLY A 380 -5.84 18.61 -11.04
C GLY A 380 -7.05 18.33 -11.97
N TYR A 381 -7.69 17.17 -11.82
CA TYR A 381 -8.92 16.82 -12.54
C TYR A 381 -10.11 17.69 -12.12
N ASP A 382 -10.29 17.91 -10.82
CA ASP A 382 -11.37 18.71 -10.25
C ASP A 382 -11.24 20.18 -10.64
N GLN A 383 -10.03 20.74 -10.61
CA GLN A 383 -9.78 22.09 -11.12
C GLN A 383 -10.16 22.23 -12.59
N ALA A 384 -9.78 21.26 -13.42
CA ALA A 384 -10.14 21.25 -14.84
C ALA A 384 -11.65 21.05 -15.07
N SER A 385 -12.33 20.39 -14.13
CA SER A 385 -13.76 20.12 -14.16
C SER A 385 -14.61 21.18 -13.44
N GLN A 386 -13.97 22.21 -12.86
CA GLN A 386 -14.62 23.26 -12.06
C GLN A 386 -15.39 22.72 -10.84
N ILE A 387 -14.85 21.66 -10.22
CA ILE A 387 -15.37 21.02 -9.01
C ILE A 387 -14.45 21.37 -7.84
N ASN A 388 -15.02 21.43 -6.62
CA ASN A 388 -14.22 21.67 -5.42
C ASN A 388 -13.59 20.35 -4.96
N PHE A 389 -12.26 20.29 -5.03
CA PHE A 389 -11.49 19.21 -4.44
C PHE A 389 -11.65 19.17 -2.92
N SER A 390 -11.64 17.97 -2.35
CA SER A 390 -11.57 17.77 -0.91
C SER A 390 -10.70 16.57 -0.56
N ALA A 391 -9.67 16.81 0.25
CA ALA A 391 -8.72 15.79 0.69
C ALA A 391 -9.18 14.99 1.93
N SER A 392 -10.44 15.13 2.36
CA SER A 392 -10.92 14.49 3.59
C SER A 392 -10.99 12.94 3.47
N PRO A 393 -10.38 12.18 4.41
CA PRO A 393 -10.49 10.72 4.44
C PRO A 393 -11.95 10.21 4.54
N SER A 394 -12.85 11.03 5.12
CA SER A 394 -14.27 10.68 5.27
C SER A 394 -14.99 10.39 3.96
N LEU A 395 -14.44 10.85 2.83
CA LEU A 395 -15.05 10.70 1.50
C LEU A 395 -14.99 9.27 0.98
N LEU A 396 -13.99 8.50 1.43
CA LEU A 396 -13.89 7.06 1.16
C LEU A 396 -15.08 6.27 1.73
N TYR A 397 -15.68 6.76 2.81
CA TYR A 397 -16.80 6.11 3.49
C TYR A 397 -18.17 6.53 2.94
N GLY A 398 -18.19 7.40 1.93
CA GLY A 398 -19.39 7.80 1.18
C GLY A 398 -19.28 7.55 -0.33
N SER A 399 -18.19 6.96 -0.81
CA SER A 399 -17.95 6.71 -2.24
C SER A 399 -18.98 5.74 -2.82
N SER A 400 -19.44 5.99 -4.05
CA SER A 400 -20.42 5.15 -4.73
C SER A 400 -19.79 3.98 -5.49
N ASP A 401 -20.59 2.97 -5.82
CA ASP A 401 -20.20 1.82 -6.64
C ASP A 401 -19.40 2.23 -7.89
N GLY A 402 -18.23 1.60 -8.08
CA GLY A 402 -17.38 1.76 -9.26
C GLY A 402 -16.28 2.82 -9.14
N GLN A 403 -16.22 3.60 -8.06
CA GLN A 403 -15.12 4.55 -7.79
C GLN A 403 -13.91 3.89 -7.10
N LEU A 404 -14.18 2.83 -6.32
CA LEU A 404 -13.18 1.95 -5.72
C LEU A 404 -13.40 0.52 -6.22
N THR A 405 -12.31 -0.22 -6.39
CA THR A 405 -12.31 -1.65 -6.69
C THR A 405 -12.35 -2.42 -5.37
N ASN A 406 -13.46 -3.09 -5.11
CA ASN A 406 -13.62 -3.93 -3.93
C ASN A 406 -12.70 -5.16 -4.01
N VAL A 407 -11.94 -5.42 -2.94
CA VAL A 407 -11.13 -6.62 -2.78
C VAL A 407 -11.94 -7.63 -1.97
N VAL A 408 -12.20 -8.80 -2.56
CA VAL A 408 -13.19 -9.74 -2.00
C VAL A 408 -12.57 -11.06 -1.51
N SER A 409 -11.24 -11.13 -1.45
CA SER A 409 -10.55 -12.35 -1.02
C SER A 409 -9.15 -12.10 -0.49
N GLY A 410 -8.72 -12.99 0.41
CA GLY A 410 -7.43 -12.95 1.07
C GLY A 410 -7.52 -12.51 2.53
N SER A 411 -6.41 -12.62 3.25
CA SER A 411 -6.31 -12.26 4.65
C SER A 411 -4.89 -11.85 5.01
N ASN A 412 -4.76 -10.95 5.98
CA ASN A 412 -3.49 -10.55 6.59
C ASN A 412 -3.27 -11.18 7.98
N GLY A 413 -4.08 -12.14 8.40
CA GLY A 413 -3.94 -12.74 9.72
C GLY A 413 -5.08 -13.64 10.14
N SER A 414 -5.36 -13.68 11.44
CA SER A 414 -6.42 -14.51 12.01
C SER A 414 -7.12 -13.78 13.16
N CYS A 415 -8.29 -13.23 12.85
CA CYS A 415 -9.12 -12.43 13.76
C CYS A 415 -10.61 -12.84 13.73
N GLY A 416 -11.02 -13.67 12.75
CA GLY A 416 -12.39 -14.17 12.61
C GLY A 416 -13.43 -13.16 12.07
N THR A 417 -13.03 -11.93 11.76
CA THR A 417 -13.91 -10.86 11.27
C THR A 417 -13.36 -10.22 9.99
N TYR A 418 -14.07 -9.23 9.41
CA TYR A 418 -13.59 -8.44 8.27
C TYR A 418 -12.32 -7.66 8.57
N LEU A 419 -11.98 -7.43 9.86
CA LEU A 419 -10.81 -6.64 10.25
C LEU A 419 -9.48 -7.24 9.73
N CYS A 420 -9.45 -8.53 9.39
CA CYS A 420 -8.30 -9.20 8.79
C CYS A 420 -8.65 -10.06 7.57
N ASN A 421 -9.91 -10.06 7.11
CA ASN A 421 -10.37 -10.91 6.02
C ASN A 421 -11.17 -10.10 5.01
N ALA A 422 -10.72 -10.11 3.76
CA ALA A 422 -11.55 -9.68 2.65
C ALA A 422 -12.50 -10.83 2.29
N SER A 423 -13.81 -10.62 2.49
CA SER A 423 -14.83 -11.60 2.13
C SER A 423 -16.22 -10.96 2.05
N PRO A 424 -16.96 -11.16 0.94
CA PRO A 424 -18.33 -10.64 0.80
C PRO A 424 -19.29 -11.13 1.89
N THR A 425 -18.96 -12.24 2.57
CA THR A 425 -19.78 -12.80 3.64
C THR A 425 -19.41 -12.30 5.03
N LEU A 426 -18.26 -11.64 5.19
CA LEU A 426 -17.78 -11.11 6.47
C LEU A 426 -17.88 -9.59 6.55
N SER A 427 -17.94 -8.89 5.42
CA SER A 427 -18.07 -7.43 5.39
C SER A 427 -19.32 -6.96 6.14
N PRO A 428 -19.24 -5.81 6.83
CA PRO A 428 -20.38 -5.23 7.52
C PRO A 428 -21.58 -5.02 6.59
N ALA A 429 -22.78 -5.38 7.04
CA ALA A 429 -23.98 -5.25 6.21
C ALA A 429 -24.25 -3.80 5.74
N LEU A 430 -23.85 -2.82 6.55
CA LEU A 430 -23.99 -1.40 6.25
C LEU A 430 -22.82 -0.83 5.41
N MET A 431 -21.72 -1.58 5.28
CA MET A 431 -20.54 -1.25 4.48
C MET A 431 -20.01 -2.52 3.77
N PRO A 432 -20.75 -3.06 2.78
CA PRO A 432 -20.50 -4.38 2.21
C PRO A 432 -19.22 -4.48 1.37
N ALA A 433 -18.58 -3.35 1.07
CA ALA A 433 -17.28 -3.29 0.39
C ALA A 433 -16.10 -3.11 1.35
N TYR A 434 -16.35 -2.98 2.66
CA TYR A 434 -15.28 -2.76 3.62
C TYR A 434 -14.68 -4.07 4.13
N ASP A 435 -13.35 -4.12 4.14
CA ASP A 435 -12.54 -5.03 4.95
C ASP A 435 -11.34 -4.28 5.55
N GLY A 436 -10.80 -4.76 6.67
CA GLY A 436 -9.69 -4.10 7.33
C GLY A 436 -8.44 -3.96 6.45
N PRO A 437 -7.94 -5.05 5.82
CA PRO A 437 -6.68 -5.00 5.07
C PRO A 437 -6.70 -4.07 3.86
N THR A 438 -7.87 -3.77 3.28
CA THR A 438 -8.00 -2.92 2.09
C THR A 438 -8.94 -1.73 2.24
N GLY A 439 -9.48 -1.53 3.43
CA GLY A 439 -10.42 -0.47 3.74
C GLY A 439 -11.68 -0.54 2.88
N ASN A 440 -12.04 0.60 2.26
CA ASN A 440 -13.18 0.69 1.33
C ASN A 440 -12.87 0.15 -0.08
N GLY A 441 -11.69 -0.45 -0.27
CA GLY A 441 -11.20 -0.96 -1.54
C GLY A 441 -10.08 -0.10 -2.13
N VAL A 442 -9.72 -0.41 -3.38
CA VAL A 442 -8.57 0.16 -4.07
C VAL A 442 -8.99 1.23 -5.07
N VAL A 443 -8.26 2.33 -5.13
CA VAL A 443 -8.53 3.43 -6.07
C VAL A 443 -8.64 2.97 -7.53
N ASN A 444 -9.65 3.46 -8.24
CA ASN A 444 -9.86 3.22 -9.67
C ASN A 444 -10.26 4.52 -10.37
N GLY A 445 -9.28 5.18 -11.00
CA GLY A 445 -9.38 6.56 -11.41
C GLY A 445 -9.19 7.52 -10.23
N VAL A 446 -9.56 8.77 -10.45
CA VAL A 446 -9.39 9.85 -9.45
C VAL A 446 -10.63 10.10 -8.60
N ASN A 447 -11.81 9.70 -9.07
CA ASN A 447 -13.10 9.98 -8.41
C ASN A 447 -13.33 9.16 -7.12
N GLY A 448 -12.50 8.14 -6.87
CA GLY A 448 -12.53 7.38 -5.61
C GLY A 448 -11.91 8.13 -4.43
N LEU A 449 -11.13 9.17 -4.71
CA LEU A 449 -10.52 10.05 -3.70
C LEU A 449 -11.04 11.47 -3.90
N GLY A 450 -12.01 11.86 -3.07
CA GLY A 450 -12.22 13.27 -2.79
C GLY A 450 -12.77 14.15 -3.91
N SER A 451 -14.09 14.14 -4.11
CA SER A 451 -14.80 15.18 -4.88
C SER A 451 -16.25 15.30 -4.42
N PHE A 452 -16.81 16.52 -4.44
CA PHE A 452 -18.25 16.79 -4.33
C PHE A 452 -18.71 17.88 -5.29
#